data_AF-A0A4U9XIU6-F1
#
_entry.id   AF-A0A4U9XIU6-F1
#
_cell.length_a   1.000
_cell.length_b   1.000
_cell.length_c   1.000
_cell.angle_alpha   90.00
_cell.angle_beta   90.00
_cell.angle_gamma   90.00
#
_symmetry.space_group_name_H-M   'P 1'
#
loop_
_entity.id
_entity.type
_entity.pdbx_description
1 polymer ?
#
loop_
_entity_poly.entity_id
_entity_poly.type
_entity_poly.pdbx_seq_one_letter_code
_entity_poly.pdbx_strand_id
1 'polypeptide(L)'
;MAGFHHSVEDILIPNIEANFMKITKNDLLIEVTNLILNPAVKEEERQLLITSKNNIEKSQHIENNVMNLSNDLRQLAVKNLSSKEVMSIPVNEFYKKICSYNELQKNIARGLGSYGIIR
;
A
#
# COMPACT_ATOMS: atom_id res chain seq x y z
N MET A 1 -31.63 35.88 -28.91
CA MET A 1 -30.88 34.69 -29.38
C MET A 1 -30.15 34.12 -28.19
N ALA A 2 -30.53 32.90 -27.80
CA ALA A 2 -30.04 32.23 -26.61
C ALA A 2 -28.67 31.58 -26.87
N GLY A 3 -27.83 31.60 -25.84
CA GLY A 3 -26.80 30.60 -25.55
C GLY A 3 -25.53 30.70 -26.38
N PHE A 4 -24.40 30.97 -25.73
CA PHE A 4 -23.31 30.01 -25.57
C PHE A 4 -22.33 30.62 -24.55
N HIS A 5 -22.74 30.57 -23.28
CA HIS A 5 -21.80 30.45 -22.18
C HIS A 5 -21.12 29.09 -22.37
N HIS A 6 -19.96 29.05 -23.04
CA HIS A 6 -19.06 27.91 -22.87
C HIS A 6 -18.37 28.13 -21.53
N SER A 7 -19.03 27.61 -20.49
CA SER A 7 -18.53 27.51 -19.14
C SER A 7 -17.20 26.75 -19.21
N VAL A 8 -16.23 27.18 -18.42
CA VAL A 8 -14.90 26.55 -18.23
C VAL A 8 -14.97 25.10 -17.68
N GLU A 9 -16.17 24.53 -17.65
CA GLU A 9 -16.53 23.19 -17.23
C GLU A 9 -16.33 22.14 -18.35
N ASP A 10 -16.08 22.56 -19.59
CA ASP A 10 -15.71 21.65 -20.69
C ASP A 10 -14.25 21.14 -20.62
N ILE A 11 -13.51 21.50 -19.57
CA ILE A 11 -12.28 20.79 -19.15
C ILE A 11 -12.63 19.81 -17.99
N LEU A 12 -13.81 19.21 -18.06
CA LEU A 12 -14.03 17.89 -17.47
C LEU A 12 -13.24 16.90 -18.32
N ILE A 13 -12.02 16.58 -17.89
CA ILE A 13 -11.28 15.41 -18.35
C ILE A 13 -12.22 14.21 -18.13
N PRO A 14 -12.82 13.64 -19.19
CA PRO A 14 -13.73 12.54 -19.02
C PRO A 14 -12.84 11.33 -18.74
N ASN A 15 -13.10 10.67 -17.62
CA ASN A 15 -12.90 9.24 -17.53
C ASN A 15 -11.44 8.75 -17.52
N ILE A 16 -10.56 9.42 -16.77
CA ILE A 16 -9.49 8.67 -16.10
C ILE A 16 -10.11 8.06 -14.83
N GLU A 17 -10.98 7.06 -14.99
CA GLU A 17 -10.97 5.96 -14.04
C GLU A 17 -9.62 5.27 -14.21
N ALA A 18 -8.58 5.91 -13.69
CA ALA A 18 -7.39 5.16 -13.35
C ALA A 18 -7.89 4.10 -12.39
N ASN A 19 -7.95 2.88 -12.90
CA ASN A 19 -8.15 1.68 -12.10
C ASN A 19 -6.86 1.52 -11.29
N PHE A 20 -6.63 2.46 -10.37
CA PHE A 20 -5.58 2.41 -9.40
C PHE A 20 -5.81 1.10 -8.67
N MET A 21 -4.79 0.25 -8.59
CA MET A 21 -4.84 -0.95 -7.77
C MET A 21 -5.04 -0.50 -6.31
N LYS A 22 -6.30 -0.28 -5.94
CA LYS A 22 -6.71 0.23 -4.64
C LYS A 22 -6.77 -0.99 -3.75
N ILE A 23 -5.72 -1.18 -2.96
CA ILE A 23 -5.75 -2.18 -1.90
C ILE A 23 -6.91 -1.79 -0.97
N THR A 24 -7.96 -2.61 -0.95
CA THR A 24 -9.04 -2.41 0.01
C THR A 24 -8.63 -2.96 1.37
N LYS A 25 -9.29 -2.49 2.44
CA LYS A 25 -9.07 -3.02 3.79
C LYS A 25 -9.30 -4.53 3.84
N ASN A 26 -10.33 -5.00 3.14
CA ASN A 26 -10.69 -6.42 3.11
C ASN A 26 -9.64 -7.25 2.39
N ASP A 27 -9.14 -6.79 1.24
CA ASP A 27 -8.08 -7.49 0.50
C ASP A 27 -6.82 -7.62 1.36
N LEU A 28 -6.42 -6.52 2.02
CA LEU A 28 -5.26 -6.52 2.90
C LEU A 28 -5.44 -7.48 4.09
N LEU A 29 -6.61 -7.49 4.73
CA LEU A 29 -6.91 -8.39 5.84
C LEU A 29 -6.93 -9.86 5.41
N ILE A 30 -7.47 -10.16 4.23
CA ILE A 30 -7.48 -11.51 3.66
C ILE A 30 -6.05 -11.98 3.38
N GLU A 31 -5.24 -11.15 2.71
CA GLU A 31 -3.86 -11.50 2.39
C GLU A 31 -3.01 -11.70 3.64
N VAL A 32 -3.08 -10.79 4.62
CA VAL A 32 -2.38 -10.93 5.90
C VAL A 32 -2.86 -12.18 6.65
N THR A 33 -4.16 -12.46 6.66
CA THR A 33 -4.70 -13.67 7.32
C THR A 33 -4.21 -14.94 6.62
N ASN A 34 -4.17 -14.97 5.29
CA ASN A 34 -3.66 -16.12 4.53
C ASN A 34 -2.17 -16.38 4.84
N LEU A 35 -1.37 -15.33 4.99
CA LEU A 35 0.02 -15.47 5.43
C LEU A 35 0.12 -15.99 6.87
N ILE A 36 -0.73 -15.49 7.79
CA ILE A 36 -0.79 -15.98 9.18
C ILE A 36 -1.20 -17.45 9.24
N LEU A 37 -1.94 -17.98 8.27
CA LEU A 37 -2.32 -19.41 8.24
C LEU A 37 -1.30 -20.27 7.46
N ASN A 38 -0.35 -19.65 6.76
CA ASN A 38 0.60 -20.37 5.94
C ASN A 38 1.67 -21.07 6.83
N PRO A 39 1.86 -22.40 6.69
CA PRO A 39 2.83 -23.15 7.49
C PRO A 39 4.29 -22.82 7.12
N ALA A 40 4.55 -22.29 5.92
CA ALA A 40 5.89 -21.89 5.49
C ALA A 40 6.36 -20.55 6.10
N VAL A 41 5.47 -19.83 6.78
CA VAL A 41 5.77 -18.57 7.46
C VAL A 41 6.42 -18.85 8.82
N LYS A 42 7.52 -18.16 9.11
CA LYS A 42 8.23 -18.33 10.37
C LYS A 42 7.44 -17.75 11.53
N GLU A 43 7.69 -18.21 12.74
CA GLU A 43 6.93 -17.73 13.90
C GLU A 43 7.14 -16.24 14.19
N GLU A 44 8.36 -15.73 14.03
CA GLU A 44 8.64 -14.30 14.18
C GLU A 44 7.86 -13.41 13.18
N GLU A 45 7.73 -13.88 11.93
CA GLU A 45 6.97 -13.21 10.88
C GLU A 45 5.47 -13.27 11.20
N ARG A 46 5.01 -14.42 11.68
CA ARG A 46 3.61 -14.64 12.08
C ARG A 46 3.18 -13.68 13.18
N GLN A 47 4.00 -13.49 14.20
CA GLN A 47 3.71 -12.56 15.30
C GLN A 47 3.64 -11.10 14.81
N LEU A 48 4.53 -10.70 13.90
CA LEU A 48 4.46 -9.39 13.25
C LEU A 48 3.14 -9.25 12.47
N LEU A 49 2.79 -10.23 11.63
CA LEU A 49 1.58 -10.21 10.83
C LEU A 49 0.30 -10.18 11.68
N ILE A 50 0.24 -10.90 12.80
CA ILE A 50 -0.89 -10.87 13.76
C ILE A 50 -1.04 -9.47 14.34
N THR A 51 0.07 -8.84 14.74
CA THR A 51 0.06 -7.47 15.27
C THR A 51 -0.45 -6.50 14.22
N SER A 52 0.04 -6.62 12.98
CA SER A 52 -0.43 -5.78 11.87
C SER A 52 -1.91 -6.01 11.54
N LYS A 53 -2.40 -7.26 11.55
CA LYS A 53 -3.82 -7.57 11.37
C LYS A 53 -4.70 -6.82 12.37
N ASN A 54 -4.37 -6.92 13.66
CA ASN A 54 -5.11 -6.23 14.72
C ASN A 54 -5.11 -4.71 14.53
N ASN A 55 -4.01 -4.14 14.04
CA ASN A 55 -3.92 -2.70 13.75
C ASN A 55 -4.77 -2.32 12.54
N ILE A 56 -4.78 -3.13 11.47
CA ILE A 56 -5.61 -2.92 10.29
C ILE A 56 -7.10 -2.97 10.66
N GLU A 57 -7.52 -3.92 11.51
CA GLU A 57 -8.91 -4.05 11.97
C GLU A 57 -9.38 -2.78 12.71
N LYS A 58 -8.55 -2.25 13.61
CA LYS A 58 -8.87 -1.06 14.43
C LYS A 58 -8.82 0.25 13.65
N SER A 59 -7.96 0.35 12.63
CA SER A 59 -7.72 1.60 11.90
C SER A 59 -8.73 1.82 10.77
N GLN A 60 -9.13 3.08 10.56
CA GLN A 60 -9.92 3.53 9.41
C GLN A 60 -9.05 3.97 8.22
N HIS A 61 -7.75 4.23 8.44
CA HIS A 61 -6.84 4.75 7.43
C HIS A 61 -5.97 3.63 6.85
N ILE A 62 -6.41 3.07 5.72
CA ILE A 62 -5.75 1.93 5.05
C ILE A 62 -4.32 2.31 4.61
N GLU A 63 -4.13 3.50 4.05
CA GLU A 63 -2.82 3.96 3.56
C GLU A 63 -1.75 3.94 4.66
N ASN A 64 -2.09 4.41 5.86
CA ASN A 64 -1.21 4.36 7.03
C ASN A 64 -0.90 2.91 7.43
N ASN A 65 -1.88 2.02 7.37
CA ASN A 65 -1.67 0.61 7.70
C ASN A 65 -0.73 -0.07 6.69
N VAL A 66 -0.90 0.20 5.39
CA VAL A 66 -0.04 -0.35 4.33
C VAL A 66 1.39 0.20 4.46
N MET A 67 1.54 1.49 4.79
CA MET A 67 2.84 2.10 5.03
C MET A 67 3.54 1.51 6.27
N ASN A 68 2.82 1.36 7.38
CA ASN A 68 3.35 0.77 8.62
C ASN A 68 3.76 -0.69 8.39
N LEU A 69 2.89 -1.49 7.77
CA LEU A 69 3.17 -2.90 7.47
C LEU A 69 4.41 -3.05 6.57
N SER A 70 4.54 -2.23 5.53
CA SER A 70 5.73 -2.18 4.69
C SER A 70 6.99 -1.85 5.49
N ASN A 71 6.89 -0.89 6.42
CA ASN A 71 8.01 -0.47 7.24
C ASN A 71 8.43 -1.54 8.25
N ASP A 72 7.46 -2.23 8.87
CA ASP A 72 7.70 -3.31 9.81
C ASP A 72 8.36 -4.51 9.12
N LEU A 73 7.87 -4.90 7.95
CA LEU A 73 8.47 -5.95 7.12
C LEU A 73 9.88 -5.58 6.64
N ARG A 74 10.12 -4.30 6.30
CA ARG A 74 11.45 -3.81 5.94
C ARG A 74 12.42 -3.91 7.12
N GLN A 75 11.99 -3.54 8.33
CA GLN A 75 12.82 -3.68 9.53
C GLN A 75 13.14 -5.15 9.83
N LEU A 76 12.16 -6.04 9.67
CA LEU A 76 12.38 -7.48 9.78
C LEU A 76 13.40 -7.98 8.75
N ALA A 77 13.29 -7.54 7.49
CA ALA A 77 14.26 -7.89 6.45
C ALA A 77 15.68 -7.44 6.81
N VAL A 78 15.85 -6.21 7.31
CA VAL A 78 17.14 -5.68 7.74
C VAL A 78 17.71 -6.47 8.93
N LYS A 79 16.87 -6.82 9.91
CA LYS A 79 17.25 -7.68 11.02
C LYS A 79 17.72 -9.04 10.52
N ASN A 80 16.98 -9.67 9.60
CA ASN A 80 17.33 -10.98 9.05
C ASN A 80 18.65 -10.91 8.27
N LEU A 81 18.90 -9.84 7.50
CA LEU A 81 20.19 -9.60 6.87
C LEU A 81 21.34 -9.58 7.88
N SER A 82 21.17 -8.88 9.01
CA SER A 82 22.19 -8.81 10.06
C SER A 82 22.48 -10.17 10.69
N SER A 83 21.49 -11.06 10.73
CA SER A 83 21.59 -12.43 11.25
C SER A 83 21.93 -13.48 10.18
N LYS A 84 22.19 -13.09 8.93
CA LYS A 84 22.37 -13.98 7.76
C LYS A 84 21.17 -14.92 7.50
N GLU A 85 19.99 -14.49 7.88
CA GLU A 85 18.73 -15.17 7.61
C GLU A 85 17.96 -14.50 6.46
N VAL A 86 17.01 -15.24 5.90
CA VAL A 86 16.08 -14.73 4.87
C VAL A 86 14.65 -14.79 5.39
N MET A 87 13.81 -13.86 4.93
CA MET A 87 12.36 -13.97 5.12
C MET A 87 11.83 -15.21 4.40
N SER A 88 10.73 -15.77 4.91
CA SER A 88 10.00 -16.80 4.20
C SER A 88 9.55 -16.28 2.84
N ILE A 89 9.56 -17.16 1.85
CA ILE A 89 9.16 -16.86 0.47
C ILE A 89 7.79 -16.15 0.41
N PRO A 90 6.71 -16.66 1.05
CA PRO A 90 5.40 -16.00 0.97
C PRO A 90 5.40 -14.58 1.58
N VAL A 91 6.13 -14.34 2.68
CA VAL A 91 6.23 -13.01 3.29
C VAL A 91 7.05 -12.07 2.42
N ASN A 92 8.12 -12.56 1.79
CA ASN A 92 8.93 -11.78 0.88
C ASN A 92 8.18 -11.37 -0.40
N GLU A 93 7.36 -12.26 -0.97
CA GLU A 93 6.51 -11.95 -2.13
C GLU A 93 5.47 -10.88 -1.77
N PHE A 94 4.81 -11.04 -0.62
CA PHE A 94 3.87 -10.05 -0.10
C PHE A 94 4.53 -8.70 0.18
N TYR A 95 5.72 -8.71 0.79
CA TYR A 95 6.51 -7.50 1.04
C TYR A 95 6.81 -6.73 -0.25
N LYS A 96 7.26 -7.43 -1.30
CA LYS A 96 7.50 -6.81 -2.63
C LYS A 96 6.23 -6.18 -3.19
N LYS A 97 5.10 -6.88 -3.12
CA LYS A 97 3.80 -6.39 -3.59
C LYS A 97 3.40 -5.08 -2.89
N ILE A 98 3.50 -5.03 -1.57
CA ILE A 98 3.16 -3.85 -0.78
C ILE A 98 4.12 -2.68 -1.04
N CYS A 99 5.42 -2.95 -1.19
CA CYS A 99 6.39 -1.90 -1.50
C CYS A 99 6.10 -1.23 -2.84
N SER A 100 5.77 -2.01 -3.88
CA SER A 100 5.37 -1.46 -5.18
C SER A 100 4.17 -0.52 -5.09
N TYR A 101 3.18 -0.86 -4.25
CA TYR A 101 2.04 0.02 -4.00
C TYR A 101 2.47 1.35 -3.33
N ASN A 102 3.30 1.27 -2.30
CA ASN A 102 3.78 2.46 -1.58
C ASN A 102 4.64 3.38 -2.46
N GLU A 103 5.48 2.81 -3.34
CA GLU A 103 6.28 3.60 -4.28
C GLU A 103 5.41 4.31 -5.32
N LEU A 104 4.40 3.62 -5.85
CA LEU A 104 3.44 4.23 -6.76
C LEU A 104 2.75 5.44 -6.11
N GLN A 105 2.24 5.29 -4.88
CA GLN A 105 1.59 6.37 -4.15
C GLN A 105 2.54 7.55 -3.88
N LYS A 106 3.78 7.28 -3.45
CA LYS A 106 4.79 8.32 -3.23
C LYS A 106 5.14 9.09 -4.50
N ASN A 107 5.30 8.38 -5.63
CA ASN A 107 5.65 9.01 -6.90
C ASN A 107 4.51 9.88 -7.45
N ILE A 108 3.25 9.48 -7.24
CA ILE A 108 2.08 10.31 -7.56
C ILE A 108 2.03 11.55 -6.65
N ALA A 109 2.19 11.39 -5.34
CA ALA A 109 2.20 12.51 -4.41
C ALA A 109 3.30 13.53 -4.74
N ARG A 110 4.49 13.06 -5.12
CA ARG A 110 5.58 13.92 -5.61
C ARG A 110 5.23 14.60 -6.93
N GLY A 111 4.62 13.88 -7.87
CA GLY A 111 4.13 14.44 -9.13
C GLY A 111 3.16 15.60 -8.88
N LEU A 112 2.10 15.36 -8.10
CA LEU A 112 1.11 16.37 -7.72
C LEU A 112 1.73 17.54 -6.93
N GLY A 113 2.64 17.27 -6.00
CA GLY A 113 3.37 18.30 -5.26
C GLY A 113 4.26 19.17 -6.18
N SER A 114 4.89 18.57 -7.19
CA SER A 114 5.70 19.30 -8.17
C SER A 114 4.87 20.20 -9.07
N TYR A 115 3.62 19.81 -9.42
CA TYR A 115 2.69 20.68 -10.14
C TYR A 115 2.29 21.92 -9.32
N GLY A 116 2.16 21.81 -8.00
CA GLY A 116 1.82 22.94 -7.12
C GLY A 116 2.96 23.92 -6.85
N ILE A 117 4.21 23.55 -7.12
CA ILE A 117 5.41 24.38 -6.91
C ILE A 117 5.77 25.21 -8.16
N ILE A 118 5.21 24.87 -9.33
CA ILE A 118 5.33 25.69 -10.54
C ILE A 118 4.25 26.78 -10.48
N ARG A 119 4.58 27.92 -9.86
CA ARG A 119 3.87 29.19 -10.03
C ARG A 119 4.85 30.29 -10.41
#